data_AF-K9SMA7-F1
#
_entry.id   AF-K9SMA7-F1
#
_cell.length_a   1.000
_cell.length_b   1.000
_cell.length_c   1.000
_cell.angle_alpha   90.00
_cell.angle_beta   90.00
_cell.angle_gamma   90.00
#
_symmetry.space_group_name_H-M   'P 1'
#
loop_
_entity.id
_entity.type
_entity.pdbx_description
1 polymer ?
#
loop_
_entity_poly.entity_id
_entity_poly.type
_entity_poly.pdbx_seq_one_letter_code
_entity_poly.pdbx_strand_id
1 'polypeptide(L)'
;MNPAMMIDSFTALSTNLAIMDIRQFLLIFHPMLTVAIVFPLIGITVMMAWQTRQRRIQVDANGKSKIPAIAGSEHVKIGRFLACGVVGTSLLALAYAISAKWQKAEFRAENNITNFNVIFLVAIFIATIACLVFLLQARAKLWRGVFATLTSMGLILIGSQPGVWRWSAKWYISHYYYGIAAAIFMIISVTVIPEIYQDRQSKSWRIIHTLLNCFALLLFFGQAMTGARDLFDLGAVGLP
;
A
#
# COMPACT_ATOMS: atom_id res chain seq x y z
N MET A 1 1.87 56.64 -1.70
CA MET A 1 1.79 55.20 -1.34
C MET A 1 2.74 54.98 -0.17
N ASN A 2 2.26 54.59 1.01
CA ASN A 2 3.04 54.59 2.25
C ASN A 2 4.06 53.43 2.26
N PRO A 3 5.39 53.69 2.34
CA PRO A 3 6.41 52.64 2.36
C PRO A 3 6.28 51.69 3.57
N ALA A 4 5.68 52.12 4.68
CA ALA A 4 5.41 51.25 5.84
C ALA A 4 4.41 50.12 5.51
N MET A 5 3.42 50.40 4.66
CA MET A 5 2.38 49.43 4.27
C MET A 5 2.90 48.37 3.28
N MET A 6 3.99 48.68 2.56
CA MET A 6 4.67 47.74 1.66
C MET A 6 5.62 46.82 2.43
N ILE A 7 6.18 47.29 3.56
CA ILE A 7 7.02 46.48 4.46
C ILE A 7 6.14 45.52 5.27
N ASP A 8 4.98 45.95 5.76
CA ASP A 8 4.04 45.07 6.49
C ASP A 8 3.48 43.94 5.61
N SER A 9 3.31 44.18 4.31
CA SER A 9 2.88 43.13 3.37
C SER A 9 4.01 42.16 3.02
N PHE A 10 5.28 42.61 3.00
CA PHE A 10 6.44 41.73 2.81
C PHE A 10 6.82 40.94 4.07
N THR A 11 6.68 41.52 5.27
CA THR A 11 6.90 40.82 6.54
C THR A 11 5.79 39.79 6.80
N ALA A 12 4.52 40.12 6.53
CA ALA A 12 3.41 39.16 6.57
C ALA A 12 3.53 38.02 5.53
N LEU A 13 4.16 38.28 4.38
CA LEU A 13 4.47 37.25 3.39
C LEU A 13 5.65 36.36 3.84
N SER A 14 6.63 36.94 4.55
CA SER A 14 7.81 36.21 5.06
C SER A 14 7.51 35.31 6.27
N THR A 15 6.51 35.67 7.10
CA THR A 15 6.06 34.84 8.24
C THR A 15 5.17 33.66 7.81
N ASN A 16 4.74 33.64 6.55
CA ASN A 16 3.95 32.55 5.94
C ASN A 16 4.80 31.58 5.10
N LEU A 17 6.13 31.63 5.21
CA LEU A 17 6.96 30.44 4.97
C LEU A 17 6.76 29.47 6.14
N ALA A 18 5.54 28.97 6.27
CA ALA A 18 5.18 27.98 7.27
C ALA A 18 6.04 26.73 7.00
N ILE A 19 7.05 26.52 7.83
CA ILE A 19 7.69 25.22 7.95
C ILE A 19 6.57 24.24 8.31
N MET A 20 6.37 23.24 7.46
CA MET A 20 5.35 22.22 7.64
C MET A 20 5.46 21.61 9.05
N ASP A 21 4.36 21.62 9.80
CA ASP A 21 4.32 21.01 11.13
C ASP A 21 4.49 19.49 11.03
N ILE A 22 5.00 18.86 12.10
CA ILE A 22 5.23 17.41 12.15
C ILE A 22 3.97 16.61 11.84
N ARG A 23 2.78 17.09 12.21
CA ARG A 23 1.51 16.42 11.89
C ARG A 23 1.21 16.47 10.40
N GLN A 24 1.44 17.61 9.76
CA GLN A 24 1.27 17.79 8.32
C GLN A 24 2.30 16.95 7.54
N PHE A 25 3.55 16.88 8.02
CA PHE A 25 4.57 16.01 7.44
C PHE A 25 4.15 14.53 7.52
N LEU A 26 3.70 14.06 8.68
CA LEU A 26 3.26 12.68 8.87
C LEU A 26 2.02 12.33 8.03
N LEU A 27 1.11 13.29 7.82
CA LEU A 27 -0.04 13.14 6.91
C LEU A 27 0.43 12.83 5.49
N ILE A 28 1.40 13.59 4.96
CA ILE A 28 1.90 13.43 3.58
C ILE A 28 3.02 12.39 3.45
N PHE A 29 3.48 11.80 4.55
CA PHE A 29 4.59 10.85 4.53
C PHE A 29 4.24 9.59 3.74
N HIS A 30 3.05 9.01 3.96
CA HIS A 30 2.63 7.82 3.23
C HIS A 30 2.41 8.05 1.71
N PRO A 31 1.79 9.15 1.21
CA PRO A 31 1.72 9.39 -0.23
C PRO A 31 3.10 9.72 -0.80
N MET A 32 3.98 10.39 -0.05
CA MET A 32 5.37 10.62 -0.47
C MET A 32 6.11 9.28 -0.71
N LEU A 33 6.05 8.34 0.24
CA LEU A 33 6.63 7.01 0.06
C LEU A 33 5.99 6.24 -1.10
N THR A 34 4.67 6.39 -1.27
CA THR A 34 3.93 5.74 -2.34
C THR A 34 4.41 6.24 -3.72
N VAL A 35 4.57 7.55 -3.88
CA VAL A 35 5.07 8.16 -5.12
C VAL A 35 6.55 7.84 -5.35
N ALA A 36 7.39 7.93 -4.32
CA ALA A 36 8.83 7.74 -4.45
C ALA A 36 9.25 6.28 -4.62
N ILE A 37 8.49 5.33 -4.07
CA ILE A 37 8.88 3.91 -4.00
C ILE A 37 7.86 3.02 -4.70
N VAL A 38 6.59 3.06 -4.29
CA VAL A 38 5.58 2.10 -4.76
C VAL A 38 5.27 2.30 -6.25
N PHE A 39 5.06 3.53 -6.71
CA PHE A 39 4.74 3.81 -8.13
C PHE A 39 5.86 3.40 -9.09
N PRO A 40 7.14 3.73 -8.85
CA PRO A 40 8.24 3.20 -9.64
C PRO A 40 8.29 1.67 -9.66
N LEU A 41 8.09 1.02 -8.49
CA LEU A 41 8.07 -0.44 -8.41
C LEU A 41 6.93 -1.06 -9.21
N ILE A 42 5.74 -0.45 -9.25
CA ILE A 42 4.63 -0.88 -10.10
C ILE A 42 5.08 -0.86 -11.57
N GLY A 43 5.64 0.27 -12.04
CA GLY A 43 6.10 0.43 -13.42
C GLY A 43 7.13 -0.63 -13.81
N ILE A 44 8.16 -0.82 -12.98
CA ILE A 44 9.20 -1.84 -13.21
C ILE A 44 8.59 -3.25 -13.21
N THR A 45 7.70 -3.55 -12.25
CA THR A 45 7.07 -4.88 -12.15
C THR A 45 6.23 -5.19 -13.39
N VAL A 46 5.45 -4.23 -13.89
CA VAL A 46 4.64 -4.36 -15.11
C VAL A 46 5.53 -4.55 -16.34
N MET A 47 6.59 -3.75 -16.48
CA MET A 47 7.56 -3.91 -17.57
C MET A 47 8.18 -5.31 -17.56
N MET A 48 8.62 -5.79 -16.38
CA MET A 48 9.25 -7.10 -16.23
C MET A 48 8.24 -8.25 -16.46
N ALA A 49 6.98 -8.06 -16.08
CA ALA A 49 5.91 -9.01 -16.39
C ALA A 49 5.70 -9.13 -17.90
N TRP A 50 5.69 -8.00 -18.60
CA TRP A 50 5.60 -7.96 -20.07
C TRP A 50 6.79 -8.66 -20.72
N GLN A 51 8.02 -8.33 -20.32
CA GLN A 51 9.23 -8.98 -20.83
C GLN A 51 9.21 -10.50 -20.60
N THR A 52 8.80 -10.94 -19.40
CA THR A 52 8.67 -12.36 -19.06
C THR A 52 7.67 -13.07 -19.96
N ARG A 53 6.53 -12.42 -20.28
CA ARG A 53 5.54 -12.95 -21.22
C ARG A 53 6.07 -13.01 -22.65
N GLN A 54 6.66 -11.93 -23.14
CA GLN A 54 7.20 -11.85 -24.50
C GLN A 54 8.31 -12.88 -24.73
N ARG A 55 9.17 -13.08 -23.74
CA ARG A 55 10.20 -14.11 -23.80
C ARG A 55 9.61 -15.50 -24.00
N ARG A 56 8.55 -15.85 -23.24
CA ARG A 56 7.89 -17.16 -23.35
C ARG A 56 7.32 -17.36 -24.76
N ILE A 57 6.62 -16.36 -25.28
CA ILE A 57 6.04 -16.41 -26.63
C ILE A 57 7.13 -16.62 -27.69
N GLN A 58 8.24 -15.87 -27.60
CA GLN A 58 9.34 -15.97 -28.56
C GLN A 58 10.07 -17.32 -28.50
N VAL A 59 10.28 -17.86 -27.29
CA VAL A 59 10.89 -19.18 -27.11
C VAL A 59 9.95 -20.29 -27.61
N ASP A 60 8.65 -20.19 -27.34
CA ASP A 60 7.67 -21.17 -27.81
C ASP A 60 7.56 -21.15 -29.35
N ALA A 61 7.72 -19.99 -29.99
CA ALA A 61 7.66 -19.86 -31.46
C ALA A 61 8.96 -20.26 -32.17
N ASN A 62 10.11 -19.81 -31.68
CA ASN A 62 11.39 -19.84 -32.42
C ASN A 62 12.55 -20.50 -31.65
N GLY A 63 12.29 -21.05 -30.46
CA GLY A 63 13.31 -21.66 -29.58
C GLY A 63 14.32 -20.67 -28.98
N LYS A 64 14.26 -19.38 -29.34
CA LYS A 64 15.21 -18.33 -28.93
C LYS A 64 14.50 -17.02 -28.64
N SER A 65 15.05 -16.22 -27.74
CA SER A 65 14.56 -14.87 -27.43
C SER A 65 15.74 -13.95 -27.13
N LYS A 66 15.64 -12.68 -27.53
CA LYS A 66 16.60 -11.63 -27.17
C LYS A 66 16.43 -11.19 -25.71
N ILE A 67 15.32 -11.53 -25.07
CA ILE A 67 15.05 -11.21 -23.67
C ILE A 67 15.82 -12.19 -22.77
N PRO A 68 16.63 -11.69 -21.81
CA PRO A 68 17.42 -12.53 -20.92
C PRO A 68 16.57 -13.56 -20.16
N ALA A 69 17.14 -14.75 -19.92
CA ALA A 69 16.49 -15.80 -19.12
C ALA A 69 16.17 -15.37 -17.68
N ILE A 70 16.93 -14.41 -17.14
CA ILE A 70 16.78 -13.87 -15.79
C ILE A 70 15.55 -12.95 -15.63
N ALA A 71 14.89 -12.54 -16.71
CA ALA A 71 13.76 -11.60 -16.64
C ALA A 71 12.64 -12.09 -15.69
N GLY A 72 12.36 -13.40 -15.68
CA GLY A 72 11.34 -13.98 -14.79
C GLY A 72 11.73 -13.94 -13.30
N SER A 73 13.00 -14.18 -12.97
CA SER A 73 13.47 -14.14 -11.58
C SER A 73 13.60 -12.70 -11.07
N GLU A 74 14.00 -11.76 -11.92
CA GLU A 74 13.99 -10.33 -11.57
C GLU A 74 12.56 -9.81 -11.37
N HIS A 75 11.60 -10.21 -12.20
CA HIS A 75 10.18 -9.90 -11.97
C HIS A 75 9.72 -10.35 -10.56
N VAL A 76 10.07 -11.56 -10.14
CA VAL A 76 9.74 -12.08 -8.81
C VAL A 76 10.40 -11.27 -7.70
N LYS A 77 11.69 -10.92 -7.86
CA LYS A 77 12.43 -10.14 -6.88
C LYS A 77 11.80 -8.76 -6.68
N ILE A 78 11.55 -8.04 -7.79
CA ILE A 78 10.91 -6.71 -7.73
C ILE A 78 9.46 -6.83 -7.24
N GLY A 79 8.72 -7.86 -7.64
CA GLY A 79 7.36 -8.11 -7.15
C GLY A 79 7.28 -8.30 -5.63
N ARG A 80 8.30 -8.93 -5.02
CA ARG A 80 8.41 -9.03 -3.56
C ARG A 80 8.64 -7.65 -2.91
N PHE A 81 9.52 -6.82 -3.49
CA PHE A 81 9.71 -5.45 -3.02
C PHE A 81 8.44 -4.62 -3.16
N LEU A 82 7.71 -4.76 -4.28
CA LEU A 82 6.42 -4.10 -4.48
C LEU A 82 5.42 -4.51 -3.39
N ALA A 83 5.30 -5.82 -3.12
CA ALA A 83 4.39 -6.29 -2.08
C ALA A 83 4.75 -5.75 -0.70
N CYS A 84 6.04 -5.76 -0.34
CA CYS A 84 6.50 -5.17 0.91
C CYS A 84 6.24 -3.66 0.98
N GLY A 85 6.50 -2.95 -0.12
CA GLY A 85 6.25 -1.52 -0.24
C GLY A 85 4.79 -1.19 -0.01
N VAL A 86 3.89 -1.85 -0.73
CA VAL A 86 2.43 -1.64 -0.63
C VAL A 86 1.93 -1.94 0.78
N VAL A 87 2.22 -3.13 1.32
CA VAL A 87 1.77 -3.50 2.68
C VAL A 87 2.38 -2.56 3.73
N GLY A 88 3.66 -2.21 3.60
CA GLY A 88 4.35 -1.29 4.50
C GLY A 88 3.74 0.11 4.48
N THR A 89 3.49 0.67 3.29
CA THR A 89 2.82 1.98 3.17
C THR A 89 1.39 1.95 3.71
N SER A 90 0.66 0.85 3.52
CA SER A 90 -0.68 0.69 4.10
C SER A 90 -0.62 0.67 5.62
N LEU A 91 0.30 -0.08 6.24
CA LEU A 91 0.47 -0.11 7.69
C LEU A 91 0.84 1.27 8.24
N LEU A 92 1.73 2.01 7.56
CA LEU A 92 2.08 3.38 7.95
C LEU A 92 0.88 4.33 7.88
N ALA A 93 0.11 4.29 6.79
CA ALA A 93 -1.09 5.10 6.63
C ALA A 93 -2.14 4.79 7.73
N LEU A 94 -2.34 3.51 8.04
CA LEU A 94 -3.25 3.07 9.11
C LEU A 94 -2.75 3.49 10.50
N ALA A 95 -1.47 3.35 10.77
CA ALA A 95 -0.87 3.78 12.04
C ALA A 95 -1.08 5.29 12.26
N TYR A 96 -0.87 6.10 11.22
CA TYR A 96 -1.15 7.53 11.27
C TYR A 96 -2.64 7.82 11.50
N ALA A 97 -3.54 7.24 10.70
CA ALA A 97 -4.98 7.48 10.80
C ALA A 97 -5.53 7.17 12.19
N ILE A 98 -5.09 6.06 12.79
CA ILE A 98 -5.50 5.63 14.12
C ILE A 98 -4.91 6.56 15.18
N SER A 99 -3.59 6.77 15.17
CA SER A 99 -2.92 7.58 16.21
C SER A 99 -3.41 9.03 16.23
N ALA A 100 -3.66 9.63 15.08
CA ALA A 100 -4.17 11.01 14.96
C ALA A 100 -5.55 11.20 15.65
N LYS A 101 -6.40 10.16 15.66
CA LYS A 101 -7.71 10.20 16.33
C LYS A 101 -7.62 9.75 17.78
N TRP A 102 -6.89 8.67 18.07
CA TRP A 102 -6.82 8.07 19.40
C TRP A 102 -6.06 8.92 20.42
N GLN A 103 -5.26 9.89 19.99
CA GLN A 103 -4.67 10.87 20.92
C GLN A 103 -5.72 11.78 21.58
N LYS A 104 -6.88 12.01 20.93
CA LYS A 104 -7.94 12.88 21.44
C LYS A 104 -8.73 12.17 22.54
N ALA A 105 -8.78 12.76 23.74
CA ALA A 105 -9.44 12.16 24.91
C ALA A 105 -10.94 11.93 24.69
N GLU A 106 -11.63 12.90 24.08
CA GLU A 106 -13.06 12.82 23.74
C GLU A 106 -13.36 11.64 22.81
N PHE A 107 -12.55 11.48 21.75
CA PHE A 107 -12.70 10.36 20.81
C PHE A 107 -12.52 9.01 21.50
N ARG A 108 -11.53 8.89 22.41
CA ARG A 108 -11.34 7.66 23.18
C ARG A 108 -12.51 7.37 24.11
N ALA A 109 -13.06 8.39 24.77
CA ALA A 109 -14.21 8.25 25.65
C ALA A 109 -15.46 7.78 24.86
N GLU A 110 -15.75 8.43 23.72
CA GLU A 110 -16.88 8.08 22.85
C GLU A 110 -16.80 6.63 22.33
N ASN A 111 -15.60 6.18 21.99
CA ASN A 111 -15.37 4.86 21.39
C ASN A 111 -14.95 3.79 22.41
N ASN A 112 -15.02 4.08 23.72
CA ASN A 112 -14.61 3.18 24.81
C ASN A 112 -13.19 2.60 24.64
N ILE A 113 -12.25 3.42 24.14
CA ILE A 113 -10.86 3.00 23.89
C ILE A 113 -10.06 3.11 25.19
N THR A 114 -9.62 1.96 25.70
CA THR A 114 -8.76 1.85 26.88
C THR A 114 -7.29 1.71 26.52
N ASN A 115 -6.39 1.85 27.51
CA ASN A 115 -4.96 1.59 27.32
C ASN A 115 -4.68 0.15 26.86
N PHE A 116 -5.48 -0.82 27.29
CA PHE A 116 -5.37 -2.20 26.81
C PHE A 116 -5.62 -2.29 25.30
N ASN A 117 -6.61 -1.58 24.76
CA ASN A 117 -6.88 -1.56 23.32
C ASN A 117 -5.68 -1.01 22.52
N VAL A 118 -5.02 0.03 23.04
CA VAL A 118 -3.81 0.61 22.43
C VAL A 118 -2.68 -0.41 22.39
N ILE A 119 -2.36 -1.03 23.53
CA ILE A 119 -1.28 -2.01 23.64
C ILE A 119 -1.57 -3.22 22.75
N PHE A 120 -2.80 -3.74 22.79
CA PHE A 120 -3.22 -4.87 21.98
C PHE A 120 -3.11 -4.55 20.49
N LEU A 121 -3.56 -3.36 20.05
CA LEU A 121 -3.45 -2.96 18.66
C LEU A 121 -1.99 -2.86 18.20
N VAL A 122 -1.10 -2.31 19.02
CA VAL A 122 0.36 -2.29 18.73
C VAL A 122 0.90 -3.72 18.58
N ALA A 123 0.46 -4.65 19.43
CA ALA A 123 0.83 -6.06 19.29
C ALA A 123 0.32 -6.66 17.96
N ILE A 124 -0.89 -6.31 17.51
CA ILE A 124 -1.42 -6.73 16.20
C ILE A 124 -0.59 -6.14 15.05
N PHE A 125 -0.15 -4.88 15.13
CA PHE A 125 0.77 -4.30 14.14
C PHE A 125 2.07 -5.11 14.04
N ILE A 126 2.72 -5.38 15.18
CA ILE A 126 3.97 -6.15 15.23
C ILE A 126 3.76 -7.57 14.69
N ALA A 127 2.69 -8.25 15.11
CA ALA A 127 2.35 -9.58 14.64
C ALA A 127 2.08 -9.61 13.14
N THR A 128 1.42 -8.59 12.59
CA THR A 128 1.15 -8.47 11.14
C THR A 128 2.46 -8.32 10.35
N ILE A 129 3.38 -7.48 10.82
CA ILE A 129 4.70 -7.30 10.21
C ILE A 129 5.52 -8.60 10.31
N ALA A 130 5.52 -9.27 11.46
CA ALA A 130 6.21 -10.54 11.65
C ALA A 130 5.65 -11.62 10.70
N CYS A 131 4.33 -11.71 10.55
CA CYS A 131 3.68 -12.63 9.61
C CYS A 131 4.07 -12.32 8.17
N LEU A 132 4.16 -11.05 7.77
CA LEU A 132 4.65 -10.67 6.44
C LEU A 132 6.10 -11.14 6.24
N VAL A 133 6.98 -10.89 7.21
CA VAL A 133 8.38 -11.31 7.15
C VAL A 133 8.50 -12.84 7.04
N PHE A 134 7.71 -13.59 7.82
CA PHE A 134 7.68 -15.05 7.73
C PHE A 134 7.08 -15.56 6.43
N LEU A 135 6.07 -14.88 5.86
CA LEU A 135 5.54 -15.21 4.53
C LEU A 135 6.63 -15.13 3.47
N LEU A 136 7.48 -14.10 3.50
CA LEU A 136 8.57 -13.91 2.53
C LEU A 136 9.65 -15.00 2.62
N GLN A 137 9.77 -15.65 3.79
CA GLN A 137 10.77 -16.69 4.06
C GLN A 137 10.20 -18.11 3.97
N ALA A 138 8.89 -18.27 4.10
CA ALA A 138 8.23 -19.56 4.17
C ALA A 138 8.40 -20.36 2.87
N ARG A 139 8.85 -21.61 3.01
CA ARG A 139 9.01 -22.55 1.89
C ARG A 139 7.82 -23.49 1.77
N ALA A 140 7.36 -24.03 2.90
CA ALA A 140 6.24 -24.98 2.95
C ALA A 140 4.92 -24.31 2.55
N LYS A 141 4.10 -25.00 1.75
CA LYS A 141 2.81 -24.51 1.25
C LYS A 141 1.86 -24.12 2.38
N LEU A 142 1.78 -24.95 3.43
CA LEU A 142 0.94 -24.69 4.59
C LEU A 142 1.31 -23.36 5.25
N TRP A 143 2.58 -23.17 5.58
CA TRP A 143 3.05 -21.96 6.26
C TRP A 143 2.91 -20.70 5.42
N ARG A 144 3.12 -20.77 4.10
CA ARG A 144 2.81 -19.65 3.19
C ARG A 144 1.34 -19.26 3.27
N GLY A 145 0.43 -20.24 3.21
CA GLY A 145 -1.01 -19.98 3.36
C GLY A 145 -1.36 -19.37 4.72
N VAL A 146 -0.83 -19.91 5.81
CA VAL A 146 -1.06 -19.41 7.18
C VAL A 146 -0.58 -17.97 7.31
N PHE A 147 0.66 -17.67 6.95
CA PHE A 147 1.20 -16.32 7.10
C PHE A 147 0.53 -15.31 6.15
N ALA A 148 0.14 -15.72 4.94
CA ALA A 148 -0.64 -14.88 4.04
C ALA A 148 -2.00 -14.50 4.63
N THR A 149 -2.71 -15.48 5.20
CA THR A 149 -3.99 -15.26 5.86
C THR A 149 -3.84 -14.37 7.08
N LEU A 150 -2.86 -14.63 7.96
CA LEU A 150 -2.63 -13.82 9.16
C LEU A 150 -2.22 -12.39 8.83
N THR A 151 -1.37 -12.19 7.82
CA THR A 151 -0.99 -10.84 7.36
C THR A 151 -2.19 -10.09 6.81
N SER A 152 -3.00 -10.75 5.97
CA SER A 152 -4.21 -10.16 5.39
C SER A 152 -5.25 -9.82 6.46
N MET A 153 -5.47 -10.73 7.42
CA MET A 153 -6.36 -10.53 8.55
C MET A 153 -5.89 -9.39 9.44
N GLY A 154 -4.58 -9.31 9.71
CA GLY A 154 -3.96 -8.20 10.44
C GLY A 154 -4.27 -6.84 9.80
N LEU A 155 -4.07 -6.72 8.48
CA LEU A 155 -4.43 -5.50 7.74
C LEU A 155 -5.92 -5.13 7.87
N ILE A 156 -6.81 -6.11 7.76
CA ILE A 156 -8.26 -5.89 7.90
C ILE A 156 -8.61 -5.46 9.33
N LEU A 157 -8.09 -6.14 10.35
CA LEU A 157 -8.36 -5.84 11.76
C LEU A 157 -7.86 -4.45 12.15
N ILE A 158 -6.63 -4.10 11.74
CA ILE A 158 -6.05 -2.77 11.95
C ILE A 158 -6.86 -1.72 11.20
N GLY A 159 -7.15 -1.97 9.92
CA GLY A 159 -7.94 -1.07 9.08
C GLY A 159 -9.37 -0.87 9.57
N SER A 160 -9.87 -1.81 10.38
CA SER A 160 -11.23 -1.77 10.90
C SER A 160 -11.38 -0.98 12.19
N GLN A 161 -10.28 -0.50 12.79
CA GLN A 161 -10.31 0.22 14.05
C GLN A 161 -11.07 1.57 13.95
N PRO A 162 -11.72 2.01 15.03
CA PRO A 162 -12.23 3.38 15.14
C PRO A 162 -11.12 4.38 14.80
N GLY A 163 -11.43 5.43 14.04
CA GLY A 163 -10.45 6.46 13.65
C GLY A 163 -9.87 6.26 12.25
N VAL A 164 -9.96 5.07 11.67
CA VAL A 164 -9.69 4.87 10.24
C VAL A 164 -10.89 5.34 9.42
N TRP A 165 -10.69 6.39 8.61
CA TRP A 165 -11.71 6.91 7.71
C TRP A 165 -12.01 5.91 6.59
N ARG A 166 -13.30 5.60 6.41
CA ARG A 166 -13.79 4.61 5.46
C ARG A 166 -15.08 5.12 4.83
N TRP A 167 -15.12 5.24 3.51
CA TRP A 167 -16.36 5.49 2.79
C TRP A 167 -17.18 4.21 2.64
N SER A 168 -17.74 3.68 3.74
CA SER A 168 -18.43 2.38 3.75
C SER A 168 -19.62 2.32 2.79
N ALA A 169 -20.44 3.39 2.75
CA ALA A 169 -21.59 3.47 1.83
C ALA A 169 -21.17 3.62 0.35
N LYS A 170 -19.94 4.09 0.09
CA LYS A 170 -19.37 4.29 -1.24
C LYS A 170 -18.05 3.54 -1.37
N TRP A 171 -18.06 2.28 -0.91
CA TRP A 171 -16.84 1.47 -0.79
C TRP A 171 -16.10 1.32 -2.12
N TYR A 172 -16.86 1.32 -3.23
CA TYR A 172 -16.36 1.20 -4.60
C TYR A 172 -15.61 2.44 -5.11
N ILE A 173 -15.54 3.54 -4.36
CA ILE A 173 -14.70 4.72 -4.64
C ILE A 173 -13.92 5.16 -3.38
N SER A 174 -13.72 4.25 -2.44
CA SER A 174 -13.04 4.52 -1.18
C SER A 174 -11.55 4.23 -1.32
N HIS A 175 -10.72 5.21 -0.96
CA HIS A 175 -9.28 5.03 -0.93
C HIS A 175 -8.90 3.85 -0.01
N TYR A 176 -9.49 3.78 1.19
CA TYR A 176 -9.24 2.69 2.14
C TYR A 176 -9.48 1.30 1.54
N TYR A 177 -10.65 1.04 0.94
CA TYR A 177 -11.00 -0.29 0.46
C TYR A 177 -10.12 -0.72 -0.71
N TYR A 178 -9.76 0.22 -1.60
CA TYR A 178 -8.82 -0.06 -2.67
C TYR A 178 -7.43 -0.41 -2.13
N GLY A 179 -6.94 0.33 -1.13
CA GLY A 179 -5.65 0.07 -0.51
C GLY A 179 -5.57 -1.30 0.17
N ILE A 180 -6.58 -1.65 0.97
CA ILE A 180 -6.66 -2.98 1.61
C ILE A 180 -6.73 -4.09 0.56
N ALA A 181 -7.59 -3.95 -0.46
CA ALA A 181 -7.71 -4.96 -1.52
C ALA A 181 -6.41 -5.11 -2.32
N ALA A 182 -5.74 -4.01 -2.67
CA ALA A 182 -4.46 -4.04 -3.38
C ALA A 182 -3.37 -4.72 -2.53
N ALA A 183 -3.29 -4.41 -1.23
CA ALA A 183 -2.35 -5.05 -0.31
C ALA A 183 -2.59 -6.56 -0.19
N ILE A 184 -3.86 -6.99 -0.09
CA ILE A 184 -4.22 -8.42 -0.06
C ILE A 184 -3.84 -9.11 -1.38
N PHE A 185 -4.10 -8.48 -2.54
CA PHE A 185 -3.65 -9.04 -3.82
C PHE A 185 -2.13 -9.14 -3.91
N MET A 186 -1.37 -8.19 -3.36
CA MET A 186 0.08 -8.29 -3.28
C MET A 186 0.55 -9.45 -2.40
N ILE A 187 -0.11 -9.66 -1.25
CA ILE A 187 0.15 -10.80 -0.36
C ILE A 187 -0.11 -12.12 -1.11
N ILE A 188 -1.25 -12.25 -1.77
CA ILE A 188 -1.59 -13.43 -2.58
C ILE A 188 -0.56 -13.61 -3.70
N SER A 189 -0.19 -12.53 -4.39
CA SER A 189 0.78 -12.52 -5.49
C SER A 189 2.11 -13.16 -5.10
N VAL A 190 2.64 -12.83 -3.91
CA VAL A 190 3.85 -13.45 -3.37
C VAL A 190 3.61 -14.88 -2.88
N THR A 191 2.45 -15.14 -2.30
CA THR A 191 2.09 -16.44 -1.75
C THR A 191 2.09 -17.53 -2.82
N VAL A 192 1.58 -17.24 -4.02
CA VAL A 192 1.39 -18.24 -5.09
C VAL A 192 2.61 -18.48 -5.99
N ILE A 193 3.73 -17.80 -5.74
CA ILE A 193 4.91 -17.86 -6.62
C ILE A 193 5.40 -19.31 -6.84
N PRO A 194 5.62 -20.13 -5.80
CA PRO A 194 6.00 -21.52 -5.98
C PRO A 194 5.02 -22.34 -6.82
N GLU A 195 3.71 -22.11 -6.67
CA GLU A 195 2.67 -22.79 -7.43
C GLU A 195 2.77 -22.46 -8.92
N ILE A 196 3.11 -21.22 -9.29
CA ILE A 196 3.33 -20.83 -10.70
C ILE A 196 4.46 -21.64 -11.34
N TYR A 197 5.51 -21.99 -10.57
CA TYR A 197 6.64 -22.76 -11.07
C TYR A 197 6.37 -24.27 -11.13
N GLN A 198 5.56 -24.78 -10.21
CA GLN A 198 5.14 -26.19 -10.16
C GLN A 198 4.05 -26.48 -11.21
N ASP A 199 3.18 -25.51 -11.49
CA ASP A 199 2.08 -25.62 -12.45
C ASP A 199 2.51 -25.37 -13.90
N ARG A 200 3.41 -26.22 -14.40
CA ARG A 200 3.93 -26.09 -15.78
C ARG A 200 2.95 -26.57 -16.84
N GLN A 201 2.14 -27.57 -16.54
CA GLN A 201 1.23 -28.21 -17.49
C GLN A 201 -0.10 -27.46 -17.63
N SER A 202 -0.80 -27.17 -16.53
CA SER A 202 -2.12 -26.52 -16.60
C SER A 202 -2.01 -25.00 -16.78
N LYS A 203 -0.93 -24.38 -16.29
CA LYS A 203 -0.69 -22.92 -16.31
C LYS A 203 -1.79 -22.11 -15.60
N SER A 204 -2.70 -22.74 -14.87
CA SER A 204 -3.82 -22.14 -14.17
C SER A 204 -3.36 -21.10 -13.15
N TRP A 205 -2.34 -21.40 -12.33
CA TRP A 205 -1.82 -20.47 -11.33
C TRP A 205 -1.20 -19.22 -11.95
N ARG A 206 -0.61 -19.36 -13.14
CA ARG A 206 -0.10 -18.22 -13.91
C ARG A 206 -1.22 -17.33 -14.41
N ILE A 207 -2.33 -17.91 -14.86
CA ILE A 207 -3.52 -17.16 -15.30
C ILE A 207 -4.15 -16.44 -14.11
N ILE A 208 -4.38 -17.15 -13.01
CA ILE A 208 -4.92 -16.59 -11.75
C ILE A 208 -4.04 -15.43 -11.28
N HIS A 209 -2.72 -15.62 -11.19
CA HIS A 209 -1.79 -14.57 -10.81
C HIS A 209 -1.87 -13.37 -11.76
N THR A 210 -1.94 -13.59 -13.08
CA THR A 210 -2.05 -12.50 -14.06
C THR A 210 -3.34 -11.71 -13.86
N LEU A 211 -4.48 -12.40 -13.73
CA LEU A 211 -5.78 -11.76 -13.54
C LEU A 211 -5.81 -10.95 -12.24
N LEU A 212 -5.39 -11.53 -11.12
CA LEU A 212 -5.34 -10.84 -9.83
C LEU A 212 -4.43 -9.61 -9.86
N ASN A 213 -3.27 -9.69 -10.52
CA ASN A 213 -2.38 -8.53 -10.63
C ASN A 213 -2.89 -7.47 -11.61
N CYS A 214 -3.68 -7.84 -12.64
CA CYS A 214 -4.40 -6.86 -13.45
C CYS A 214 -5.45 -6.10 -12.62
N PHE A 215 -6.21 -6.80 -11.78
CA PHE A 215 -7.13 -6.13 -10.83
C PHE A 215 -6.38 -5.26 -9.83
N ALA A 216 -5.25 -5.72 -9.29
CA ALA A 216 -4.42 -4.92 -8.40
C ALA A 216 -3.89 -3.64 -9.09
N LEU A 217 -3.48 -3.74 -10.37
CA LEU A 217 -3.04 -2.59 -11.15
C LEU A 217 -4.16 -1.56 -11.33
N LEU A 218 -5.39 -1.99 -11.61
CA LEU A 218 -6.56 -1.11 -11.67
C LEU A 218 -6.83 -0.44 -10.31
N LEU A 219 -6.69 -1.19 -9.21
CA LEU A 219 -6.82 -0.64 -7.87
C LEU A 219 -5.74 0.40 -7.56
N PHE A 220 -4.50 0.23 -8.04
CA PHE A 220 -3.45 1.24 -7.88
C PHE A 220 -3.77 2.54 -8.62
N PHE A 221 -4.31 2.46 -9.84
CA PHE A 221 -4.82 3.66 -10.54
C PHE A 221 -5.96 4.31 -9.76
N GLY A 222 -6.90 3.51 -9.28
CA GLY A 222 -7.98 3.98 -8.41
C GLY A 222 -7.47 4.63 -7.13
N GLN A 223 -6.44 4.08 -6.50
CA GLN A 223 -5.78 4.63 -5.32
C GLN A 223 -5.14 5.99 -5.60
N ALA A 224 -4.49 6.16 -6.75
CA ALA A 224 -3.92 7.44 -7.14
C ALA A 224 -5.01 8.52 -7.30
N MET A 225 -6.12 8.19 -7.96
CA MET A 225 -7.25 9.11 -8.13
C MET A 225 -7.97 9.44 -6.81
N THR A 226 -8.32 8.41 -6.04
CA THR A 226 -9.02 8.58 -4.76
C THR A 226 -8.14 9.21 -3.69
N GLY A 227 -6.83 8.96 -3.70
CA GLY A 227 -5.88 9.60 -2.79
C GLY A 227 -5.73 11.09 -3.08
N ALA A 228 -5.64 11.48 -4.36
CA ALA A 228 -5.65 12.89 -4.74
C ALA A 228 -6.96 13.57 -4.31
N ARG A 229 -8.11 12.94 -4.54
CA ARG A 229 -9.41 13.44 -4.05
C ARG A 229 -9.40 13.61 -2.54
N ASP A 230 -8.99 12.59 -1.79
CA ASP A 230 -9.02 12.63 -0.32
C ASP A 230 -8.10 13.74 0.21
N LEU A 231 -6.96 14.02 -0.44
CA LEU A 231 -6.11 15.18 -0.11
C LEU A 231 -6.81 16.51 -0.39
N PHE A 232 -7.53 16.65 -1.51
CA PHE A 232 -8.33 17.85 -1.80
C PHE A 232 -9.45 18.03 -0.78
N ASP A 233 -10.16 16.97 -0.42
CA ASP A 233 -11.24 17.03 0.56
C ASP A 233 -10.69 17.41 1.95
N LEU A 234 -9.52 16.89 2.34
CA LEU A 234 -8.84 17.30 3.57
C LEU A 234 -8.41 18.77 3.54
N GLY A 235 -7.88 19.26 2.41
CA GLY A 235 -7.48 20.65 2.25
C GLY A 235 -8.64 21.65 2.15
N ALA A 236 -9.77 21.23 1.56
CA ALA A 236 -10.94 22.08 1.34
C ALA A 236 -11.84 22.21 2.58
N VAL A 237 -11.92 21.15 3.42
CA VAL A 237 -12.78 21.16 4.61
C VAL A 237 -12.09 21.81 5.81
N GLY A 238 -10.79 22.15 5.71
CA GLY A 238 -10.07 22.84 6.79
C GLY A 238 -10.19 22.11 8.13
N LEU A 239 -10.12 20.78 8.11
CA LEU A 239 -10.07 20.03 9.36
C LEU A 239 -8.72 20.27 10.05
N PRO A 240 -8.70 20.43 11.38
CA PRO A 240 -7.50 20.75 12.15
C PRO A 240 -6.42 19.66 12.06
#